data_AF-A0ABD5Y8T1-F1
#
_entry.id   AF-A0ABD5Y8T1-F1
#
_cell.length_a   1.000
_cell.length_b   1.000
_cell.length_c   1.000
_cell.angle_alpha   90.00
_cell.angle_beta   90.00
_cell.angle_gamma   90.00
#
_symmetry.space_group_name_H-M   'P 1'
#
loop_
_entity.id
_entity.type
_entity.pdbx_description
1 polymer ?
#
loop_
_entity_poly.entity_id
_entity_poly.type
_entity_poly.pdbx_seq_one_letter_code
_entity_poly.pdbx_strand_id
1 'polypeptide(L)'
;MTPIEILAALVALASAVSIGLVAHELAHAAVLRAAGVPHVIDWFPGSDGGLLQAGLRGEWAAVRPRPGAETPAWLLRVSAMMPLALVAPLALVPVGVVADPFASEGVARFAVLGWMACALPSPQDFSVLWYADRAVDAAAGSTAETPGTDAATDGPA
;
A
#
# COMPACT_ATOMS: atom_id res chain seq x y z
N MET A 1 29.43 16.89 7.87
CA MET A 1 29.06 15.50 8.18
C MET A 1 30.27 14.60 8.15
N THR A 2 30.47 13.81 9.20
CA THR A 2 31.50 12.77 9.25
C THR A 2 31.06 11.52 8.45
N PRO A 3 31.98 10.60 8.07
CA PRO A 3 31.61 9.35 7.42
C PRO A 3 30.60 8.51 8.22
N ILE A 4 30.72 8.53 9.56
CA ILE A 4 29.80 7.82 10.47
C ILE A 4 28.40 8.44 10.40
N GLU A 5 28.29 9.77 10.36
CA GLU A 5 27.00 10.47 10.22
C GLU A 5 26.34 10.18 8.88
N ILE A 6 27.13 10.09 7.79
CA ILE A 6 26.62 9.70 6.47
C ILE A 6 26.05 8.29 6.53
N LEU A 7 26.79 7.34 7.10
CA LEU A 7 26.32 5.96 7.24
C LEU A 7 25.04 5.89 8.08
N ALA A 8 24.98 6.62 9.20
CA ALA A 8 23.79 6.68 10.05
C ALA A 8 22.59 7.26 9.30
N ALA A 9 22.79 8.33 8.51
CA ALA A 9 21.74 8.92 7.68
C ALA A 9 21.22 7.94 6.63
N LEU A 10 22.11 7.20 5.95
CA LEU A 10 21.73 6.20 4.95
C LEU A 10 20.95 5.03 5.58
N VAL A 11 21.40 4.54 6.73
CA VAL A 11 20.68 3.49 7.46
C VAL A 11 19.30 3.97 7.91
N ALA A 12 19.22 5.17 8.50
CA ALA A 12 17.95 5.74 8.94
C ALA A 12 16.98 5.95 7.76
N LEU A 13 17.47 6.43 6.62
CA LEU A 13 16.69 6.57 5.40
C LEU A 13 16.17 5.22 4.91
N ALA A 14 17.05 4.23 4.76
CA ALA A 14 16.69 2.89 4.28
C ALA A 14 15.68 2.21 5.22
N SER A 15 15.89 2.28 6.53
CA SER A 15 14.95 1.75 7.52
C SER A 15 13.60 2.46 7.45
N ALA A 16 13.58 3.79 7.36
CA ALA A 16 12.34 4.55 7.27
C ALA A 16 11.55 4.24 5.99
N VAL A 17 12.24 4.07 4.85
CA VAL A 17 11.59 3.66 3.59
C VAL A 17 11.01 2.25 3.72
N SER A 18 11.78 1.28 4.22
CA SER A 18 11.28 -0.10 4.36
C SER A 18 10.05 -0.18 5.28
N ILE A 19 10.10 0.49 6.44
CA ILE A 19 8.97 0.53 7.38
C ILE A 19 7.81 1.33 6.77
N GLY A 20 8.10 2.44 6.11
CA GLY A 20 7.11 3.31 5.47
C GLY A 20 6.33 2.60 4.37
N LEU A 21 6.98 1.77 3.55
CA LEU A 21 6.31 0.95 2.52
C LEU A 21 5.35 -0.06 3.15
N VAL A 22 5.76 -0.73 4.23
CA VAL A 22 4.85 -1.63 4.96
C VAL A 22 3.67 -0.86 5.55
N ALA A 23 3.94 0.30 6.16
CA ALA A 23 2.89 1.15 6.71
C ALA A 23 1.92 1.68 5.64
N HIS A 24 2.43 2.00 4.44
CA HIS A 24 1.65 2.43 3.28
C HIS A 24 0.62 1.37 2.89
N GLU A 25 1.09 0.14 2.68
CA GLU A 25 0.24 -0.99 2.34
C GLU A 25 -0.78 -1.28 3.44
N LEU A 26 -0.35 -1.28 4.70
CA LEU A 26 -1.25 -1.46 5.84
C LEU A 26 -2.29 -0.34 5.96
N ALA A 27 -1.98 0.88 5.52
CA ALA A 27 -2.95 1.98 5.49
C ALA A 27 -4.11 1.68 4.51
N HIS A 28 -3.82 1.16 3.31
CA HIS A 28 -4.86 0.67 2.41
C HIS A 28 -5.70 -0.43 3.07
N ALA A 29 -5.03 -1.46 3.61
CA ALA A 29 -5.71 -2.59 4.26
C ALA A 29 -6.60 -2.15 5.43
N ALA A 30 -6.19 -1.12 6.19
CA ALA A 30 -6.97 -0.61 7.31
C ALA A 30 -8.35 -0.09 6.86
N VAL A 31 -8.40 0.68 5.78
CA VAL A 31 -9.69 1.17 5.22
C VAL A 31 -10.52 0.03 4.70
N LEU A 32 -9.94 -0.88 3.91
CA LEU A 32 -10.66 -2.02 3.34
C LEU A 32 -11.22 -2.92 4.44
N ARG A 33 -10.44 -3.19 5.49
CA ARG A 33 -10.87 -3.94 6.67
C ARG A 33 -12.00 -3.23 7.41
N ALA A 34 -11.86 -1.94 7.67
CA ALA A 34 -12.90 -1.16 8.37
C ALA A 34 -14.21 -1.12 7.58
N ALA A 35 -14.14 -1.14 6.25
CA ALA A 35 -15.29 -1.14 5.36
C ALA A 35 -15.81 -2.54 5.00
N GLY A 36 -15.22 -3.61 5.54
CA GLY A 36 -15.62 -5.00 5.24
C GLY A 36 -15.33 -5.45 3.81
N VAL A 37 -14.46 -4.76 3.07
CA VAL A 37 -14.06 -5.13 1.71
C VAL A 37 -13.03 -6.25 1.76
N PRO A 38 -13.29 -7.42 1.15
CA PRO A 38 -12.33 -8.52 1.09
C PRO A 38 -11.03 -8.07 0.43
N HIS A 39 -9.89 -8.46 1.00
CA HIS A 39 -8.57 -8.15 0.47
C HIS A 39 -7.56 -9.22 0.87
N VAL A 40 -6.47 -9.30 0.12
CA VAL A 40 -5.31 -10.14 0.43
C VAL A 40 -4.11 -9.24 0.64
N ILE A 41 -3.26 -9.60 1.60
CA ILE A 41 -1.96 -8.98 1.79
C ILE A 41 -0.92 -10.01 1.38
N ASP A 42 -0.26 -9.75 0.25
CA ASP A 42 0.84 -10.57 -0.23
C ASP A 42 2.14 -10.02 0.36
N TRP A 43 2.80 -10.83 1.19
CA TRP A 43 4.09 -10.47 1.78
C TRP A 43 5.23 -10.92 0.86
N PHE A 44 6.19 -10.03 0.61
CA PHE A 44 7.30 -10.26 -0.32
C PHE A 44 6.86 -10.69 -1.72
N PRO A 45 5.96 -9.92 -2.38
CA PRO A 45 5.55 -10.25 -3.74
C PRO A 45 6.78 -10.33 -4.65
N GLY A 46 6.92 -11.41 -5.42
CA GLY A 46 8.08 -11.61 -6.30
C GLY A 46 9.29 -12.28 -5.63
N SER A 47 9.14 -12.88 -4.45
CA SER A 47 10.21 -13.63 -3.77
C SER A 47 10.68 -14.91 -4.48
N ASP A 48 10.16 -15.22 -5.67
CA ASP A 48 10.64 -16.34 -6.50
C ASP A 48 12.16 -16.21 -6.82
N GLY A 49 12.71 -14.99 -6.73
CA GLY A 49 14.15 -14.69 -6.79
C GLY A 49 14.87 -14.50 -5.45
N GLY A 50 14.17 -14.68 -4.32
CA GLY A 50 14.70 -14.58 -2.95
C GLY A 50 14.34 -13.28 -2.20
N LEU A 51 14.22 -13.37 -0.87
CA LEU A 51 13.80 -12.26 0.03
C LEU A 51 14.68 -11.01 -0.09
N LEU A 52 15.98 -11.18 -0.35
CA LEU A 52 16.93 -10.08 -0.47
C LEU A 52 16.68 -9.26 -1.75
N GLN A 53 16.29 -9.91 -2.84
CA GLN A 53 15.97 -9.24 -4.10
C GLN A 53 14.65 -8.48 -4.01
N ALA A 54 13.61 -9.09 -3.41
CA ALA A 54 12.33 -8.43 -3.15
C ALA A 54 12.51 -7.20 -2.24
N GLY A 55 13.29 -7.35 -1.16
CA GLY A 55 13.59 -6.23 -0.24
C GLY A 55 14.35 -5.07 -0.91
N LEU A 56 15.31 -5.35 -1.80
CA LEU A 56 16.03 -4.32 -2.55
C LEU A 56 15.16 -3.59 -3.57
N ARG A 57 14.10 -4.23 -4.08
CA ARG A 57 13.13 -3.61 -4.99
C ARG A 57 12.01 -2.83 -4.26
N GLY A 58 11.97 -2.90 -2.93
CA GLY A 58 10.91 -2.30 -2.13
C GLY A 58 9.62 -3.11 -2.09
N GLU A 59 9.66 -4.36 -2.54
CA GLU A 59 8.49 -5.26 -2.63
C GLU A 59 8.32 -6.01 -1.29
N TRP A 60 7.97 -5.28 -0.22
CA TRP A 60 7.81 -5.84 1.13
C TRP A 60 6.41 -6.40 1.38
N ALA A 61 5.39 -5.69 0.90
CA ALA A 61 3.99 -6.07 0.98
C ALA A 61 3.25 -5.50 -0.23
N ALA A 62 2.13 -6.12 -0.58
CA ALA A 62 1.16 -5.56 -1.51
C ALA A 62 -0.25 -5.92 -1.06
N VAL A 63 -1.14 -4.93 -1.03
CA VAL A 63 -2.57 -5.13 -0.76
C VAL A 63 -3.33 -5.25 -2.06
N ARG A 64 -4.08 -6.35 -2.20
CA ARG A 64 -4.94 -6.62 -3.35
C ARG A 64 -6.41 -6.63 -2.91
N PRO A 65 -7.17 -5.56 -3.18
CA PRO A 65 -8.61 -5.53 -2.95
C PRO A 65 -9.33 -6.57 -3.81
N ARG A 66 -10.41 -7.15 -3.29
CA ARG A 66 -11.34 -8.03 -4.00
C ARG A 66 -12.77 -7.48 -3.84
N PRO A 67 -13.08 -6.35 -4.50
CA PRO A 67 -14.41 -5.75 -4.40
C PRO A 67 -15.46 -6.69 -5.02
N GLY A 68 -16.57 -6.87 -4.33
CA GLY A 68 -17.78 -7.50 -4.90
C GLY A 68 -18.65 -6.47 -5.64
N ALA A 69 -19.68 -6.93 -6.35
CA ALA A 69 -20.60 -6.08 -7.12
C ALA A 69 -21.26 -4.97 -6.28
N GLU A 70 -21.52 -5.23 -5.00
CA GLU A 70 -22.12 -4.26 -4.08
C GLU A 70 -21.10 -3.28 -3.47
N THR A 71 -19.81 -3.39 -3.79
CA THR A 71 -18.78 -2.54 -3.19
C THR A 71 -18.82 -1.16 -3.80
N PRO A 72 -19.17 -0.10 -3.05
CA PRO A 72 -19.20 1.23 -3.61
C PRO A 72 -17.78 1.70 -3.92
N ALA A 73 -17.57 2.19 -5.14
CA ALA A 73 -16.24 2.59 -5.62
C ALA A 73 -15.56 3.68 -4.78
N TRP A 74 -16.32 4.53 -4.08
CA TRP A 74 -15.73 5.53 -3.18
C TRP A 74 -14.93 4.92 -2.03
N LEU A 75 -15.21 3.68 -1.61
CA LEU A 75 -14.38 2.98 -0.61
C LEU A 75 -12.99 2.66 -1.15
N LEU A 76 -12.89 2.26 -2.42
CA LEU A 76 -11.59 2.04 -3.08
C LEU A 76 -10.81 3.35 -3.23
N ARG A 77 -11.52 4.45 -3.51
CA ARG A 77 -10.96 5.81 -3.55
C ARG A 77 -10.37 6.24 -2.22
N VAL A 78 -11.11 6.05 -1.13
CA VAL A 78 -10.63 6.35 0.23
C VAL A 78 -9.45 5.47 0.59
N SER A 79 -9.53 4.16 0.30
CA SER A 79 -8.42 3.24 0.50
C SER A 79 -7.17 3.74 -0.23
N ALA A 80 -7.26 4.06 -1.52
CA ALA A 80 -6.13 4.53 -2.33
C ALA A 80 -5.47 5.80 -1.77
N MET A 81 -6.22 6.67 -1.10
CA MET A 81 -5.68 7.89 -0.49
C MET A 81 -5.20 7.73 0.95
N MET A 82 -5.51 6.61 1.60
CA MET A 82 -5.18 6.42 3.01
C MET A 82 -3.69 6.56 3.35
N PRO A 83 -2.71 6.20 2.49
CA PRO A 83 -1.29 6.40 2.80
C PRO A 83 -0.91 7.84 3.14
N LEU A 84 -1.67 8.84 2.66
CA LEU A 84 -1.46 10.24 3.04
C LEU A 84 -1.62 10.47 4.55
N ALA A 85 -2.40 9.65 5.25
CA ALA A 85 -2.53 9.73 6.70
C ALA A 85 -1.20 9.49 7.45
N LEU A 86 -0.20 8.86 6.81
CA LEU A 86 1.12 8.67 7.39
C LEU A 86 1.86 9.99 7.65
N VAL A 87 1.45 11.11 7.02
CA VAL A 87 2.00 12.45 7.35
C VAL A 87 1.33 13.11 8.54
N ALA A 88 0.25 12.55 9.09
CA ALA A 88 -0.52 13.16 10.18
C ALA A 88 0.32 13.54 11.41
N PRO A 89 1.33 12.76 11.85
CA PRO A 89 2.19 13.17 12.96
C PRO A 89 2.92 14.50 12.72
N LEU A 90 3.23 14.86 11.46
CA LEU A 90 3.91 16.11 11.14
C LEU A 90 2.99 17.34 11.24
N ALA A 91 1.67 17.16 11.15
CA ALA A 91 0.70 18.23 11.40
C ALA A 91 0.72 18.71 12.86
N LEU A 92 1.34 17.96 13.76
CA LEU A 92 1.49 18.29 15.18
C LEU A 92 2.74 19.15 15.47
N VAL A 93 3.60 19.38 14.47
CA VAL A 93 4.81 20.21 14.61
C VAL A 93 4.47 21.68 14.89
N PRO A 94 3.56 22.36 14.15
CA PRO A 94 3.26 23.78 14.36
C PRO A 94 2.67 24.10 15.74
N VAL A 95 2.04 23.11 16.38
CA VAL A 95 1.46 23.23 17.73
C VAL A 95 2.42 22.77 18.84
N GLY A 96 3.67 22.43 18.49
CA GLY A 96 4.73 22.08 19.44
C GLY A 96 4.56 20.73 20.13
N VAL A 97 3.64 19.87 19.65
CA VAL A 97 3.43 18.53 20.22
C VAL A 97 4.49 17.54 19.74
N VAL A 98 4.94 17.69 18.48
CA VAL A 98 6.04 16.93 17.90
C VAL A 98 7.20 17.87 17.59
N ALA A 99 8.43 17.46 17.89
CA ALA A 99 9.62 18.24 17.57
C ALA A 99 9.76 18.40 16.04
N ASP A 100 10.16 19.59 15.57
CA ASP A 100 10.39 19.84 14.15
C ASP A 100 11.63 19.05 13.67
N PRO A 101 11.47 18.02 12.81
CA PRO A 101 12.59 17.22 12.34
C PRO A 101 13.50 17.97 11.35
N PHE A 102 13.11 19.17 10.91
CA PHE A 102 13.87 20.02 10.00
C PHE A 102 14.54 21.22 10.68
N ALA A 103 14.27 21.46 11.97
CA ALA A 103 14.86 22.58 12.72
C ALA A 103 16.35 22.40 13.04
N SER A 104 16.88 21.18 12.95
CA SER A 104 18.30 20.88 13.16
C SER A 104 18.85 19.99 12.04
N GLU A 105 20.14 20.12 11.75
CA GLU A 105 20.83 19.12 10.94
C GLU A 105 20.96 17.82 11.73
N GLY A 106 20.64 16.68 11.11
CA GLY A 106 20.75 15.39 11.78
C GLY A 106 20.11 14.22 11.04
N VAL A 107 20.38 13.02 11.57
CA VAL A 107 19.92 11.73 11.03
C VAL A 107 18.38 11.63 10.99
N ALA A 108 17.69 12.26 11.95
CA ALA A 108 16.22 12.26 12.03
C ALA A 108 15.57 12.84 10.77
N ARG A 109 16.18 13.87 10.15
CA ARG A 109 15.69 14.47 8.91
C ARG A 109 15.59 13.44 7.78
N PHE A 110 16.58 12.56 7.65
CA PHE A 110 16.61 11.53 6.62
C PHE A 110 15.55 10.46 6.85
N ALA A 111 15.31 10.08 8.12
CA ALA A 111 14.22 9.17 8.45
C ALA A 111 12.85 9.78 8.07
N VAL A 112 12.61 11.04 8.42
CA VAL A 112 11.35 11.72 8.08
C VAL A 112 11.18 11.89 6.57
N LEU A 113 12.25 12.21 5.83
CA LEU A 113 12.20 12.27 4.37
C LEU A 113 11.84 10.92 3.75
N GLY A 114 12.47 9.83 4.20
CA GLY A 114 12.14 8.47 3.74
C GLY A 114 10.69 8.09 4.04
N TRP A 115 10.22 8.39 5.26
CA TRP A 115 8.84 8.15 5.65
C TRP A 115 7.83 8.95 4.82
N MET A 116 8.05 10.26 4.64
CA MET A 116 7.17 11.12 3.84
C MET A 116 7.13 10.69 2.38
N ALA A 117 8.25 10.25 1.81
CA ALA A 117 8.28 9.73 0.45
C ALA A 117 7.31 8.54 0.30
N CYS A 118 7.24 7.66 1.30
CA CYS A 118 6.30 6.55 1.33
C CYS A 118 4.85 6.97 1.60
N ALA A 119 4.56 8.17 2.07
CA ALA A 119 3.17 8.62 2.27
C ALA A 119 2.50 9.08 0.97
N LEU A 120 3.28 9.33 -0.08
CA LEU A 120 2.76 9.73 -1.38
C LEU A 120 2.07 8.55 -2.07
N PRO A 121 0.82 8.70 -2.55
CA PRO A 121 0.16 7.68 -3.35
C PRO A 121 0.95 7.38 -4.61
N SER A 122 1.05 6.09 -4.95
CA SER A 122 1.71 5.64 -6.17
C SER A 122 0.88 5.98 -7.42
N PRO A 123 1.47 5.90 -8.63
CA PRO A 123 0.69 6.01 -9.88
C PRO A 123 -0.49 5.01 -9.95
N GLN A 124 -0.34 3.82 -9.35
CA GLN A 124 -1.42 2.84 -9.27
C GLN A 124 -2.54 3.31 -8.34
N ASP A 125 -2.22 3.92 -7.20
CA ASP A 125 -3.23 4.46 -6.28
C ASP A 125 -3.99 5.62 -6.91
N PHE A 126 -3.29 6.49 -7.64
CA PHE A 126 -3.92 7.53 -8.45
C PHE A 126 -4.82 6.90 -9.53
N SER A 127 -4.43 5.79 -10.14
CA SER A 127 -5.31 5.11 -11.09
C SER A 127 -6.59 4.60 -10.41
N VAL A 128 -6.50 4.05 -9.21
CA VAL A 128 -7.66 3.59 -8.43
C VAL A 128 -8.54 4.76 -8.02
N LEU A 129 -7.98 5.87 -7.52
CA LEU A 129 -8.78 7.01 -7.09
C LEU A 129 -9.63 7.59 -8.24
N TRP A 130 -9.12 7.58 -9.48
CA TRP A 130 -9.83 8.13 -10.64
C TRP A 130 -10.72 7.10 -11.33
N TYR A 131 -10.30 5.83 -11.37
CA TYR A 131 -10.96 4.78 -12.15
C TYR A 131 -11.56 3.65 -11.29
N ALA A 132 -11.83 3.89 -10.01
CA ALA A 132 -12.40 2.89 -9.09
C ALA A 132 -13.68 2.22 -9.61
N ASP A 133 -14.57 2.95 -10.29
CA ASP A 133 -15.81 2.35 -10.82
C ASP A 133 -15.50 1.23 -11.83
N ARG A 134 -14.51 1.45 -12.72
CA ARG A 134 -14.06 0.43 -13.67
C ARG A 134 -13.47 -0.80 -12.98
N ALA A 135 -12.79 -0.61 -11.84
CA ALA A 135 -12.23 -1.71 -11.06
C ALA A 135 -13.34 -2.56 -10.40
N VAL A 136 -14.42 -1.92 -9.93
CA VAL A 136 -15.60 -2.62 -9.39
C VAL A 136 -16.33 -3.37 -10.51
N ASP A 137 -16.55 -2.73 -11.66
CA ASP A 137 -17.23 -3.34 -12.81
C ASP A 137 -16.47 -4.57 -13.33
N ALA A 138 -15.14 -4.48 -13.46
CA ALA A 138 -14.30 -5.59 -13.89
C ALA A 138 -14.36 -6.77 -12.92
N ALA A 139 -14.38 -6.49 -11.61
CA ALA A 139 -14.51 -7.53 -10.59
C ALA A 139 -15.89 -8.20 -10.64
N ALA A 140 -16.97 -7.42 -10.79
CA ALA A 140 -18.32 -7.94 -10.92
C ALA A 140 -18.49 -8.84 -12.17
N GLY A 141 -17.89 -8.46 -13.30
CA GLY A 141 -17.89 -9.25 -14.53
C GLY A 141 -17.19 -10.60 -14.39
N SER A 142 -16.04 -10.63 -13.68
CA SER A 142 -15.29 -11.88 -13.44
C SER A 142 -16.02 -12.91 -12.58
N THR A 143 -16.93 -12.49 -11.71
CA THR A 143 -17.77 -13.41 -10.90
C THR A 143 -18.94 -14.01 -11.68
N ALA A 144 -19.40 -13.36 -12.77
CA ALA A 144 -20.50 -13.86 -13.59
C ALA A 144 -20.08 -14.99 -14.54
N GLU A 145 -18.79 -15.09 -14.85
CA GLU A 145 -18.22 -16.12 -15.72
C GLU A 145 -17.77 -17.34 -14.89
N THR A 146 -18.70 -17.99 -14.20
CA THR A 146 -18.47 -19.37 -13.74
C THR A 146 -18.84 -20.29 -14.90
N PRO A 147 -17.90 -21.07 -15.48
CA PRO A 147 -18.26 -22.06 -16.48
C PRO A 147 -19.24 -23.04 -15.86
N GLY A 148 -20.43 -23.12 -16.44
CA GLY A 148 -21.37 -24.18 -16.15
C GLY A 148 -20.64 -25.51 -16.25
N THR A 149 -20.71 -26.28 -15.17
CA THR A 149 -20.47 -27.71 -15.22
C THR A 149 -21.49 -28.28 -16.21
N ASP A 150 -21.08 -28.51 -17.46
CA ASP A 150 -21.80 -29.38 -18.37
C ASP A 150 -21.67 -30.82 -17.84
N ALA A 151 -22.52 -31.13 -16.86
CA ALA A 151 -22.83 -32.48 -16.48
C ALA A 151 -23.81 -33.06 -17.51
N ALA A 152 -23.32 -34.07 -18.23
CA ALA A 152 -24.05 -35.23 -18.72
C ALA A 152 -25.30 -35.03 -19.60
N THR A 153 -25.22 -35.49 -20.84
CA THR A 153 -26.32 -36.21 -21.48
C THR A 153 -25.85 -37.56 -22.02
N ASP A 154 -26.54 -38.58 -21.55
CA ASP A 154 -26.54 -39.99 -21.96
C ASP A 154 -26.49 -40.24 -23.47
N GLY A 155 -25.90 -41.37 -23.85
CA GLY A 155 -26.11 -42.06 -25.12
C GLY A 155 -26.31 -43.56 -24.87
N PRO A 156 -27.32 -44.23 -25.46
CA PRO A 156 -27.88 -45.48 -24.95
C PRO A 156 -27.26 -46.75 -25.53
N ALA A 157 -27.38 -47.82 -24.72
CA ALA A 157 -27.41 -49.28 -25.00
C ALA A 157 -26.23 -49.91 -25.77
#